data_AF-A0A087UYU8-F1
#
_entry.id   AF-A0A087UYU8-F1
#
_cell.length_a   1.000
_cell.length_b   1.000
_cell.length_c   1.000
_cell.angle_alpha   90.00
_cell.angle_beta   90.00
_cell.angle_gamma   90.00
#
_symmetry.space_group_name_H-M   'P 1'
#
loop_
_entity.id
_entity.type
_entity.pdbx_description
1 polymer ?
#
loop_
_entity_poly.entity_id
_entity_poly.type
_entity_poly.pdbx_seq_one_letter_code
_entity_poly.pdbx_strand_id
1 'polypeptide(L)'
;MSEHSPAPTSSRSVYGFVLYLGSYSLLIMYLIWAYIPTPWLHALGLTYWPQKYWAIAVPVFVCCSLFIFALLIYPGINLVMTPSLASLQTITDEYTRLPKPAVPHSIPPIYDLPISDVCRKLYLKRKTY
;
A
#
# COMPACT_ATOMS: atom_id res chain seq x y z
N MET A 1 -25.99 -8.05 4.77
CA MET A 1 -24.96 -8.76 5.56
C MET A 1 -23.62 -8.11 5.22
N SER A 2 -22.88 -7.62 6.20
CA SER A 2 -21.66 -6.84 5.98
C SER A 2 -20.51 -7.71 5.45
N GLU A 3 -20.34 -7.75 4.14
CA GLU A 3 -19.30 -8.53 3.43
C GLU A 3 -17.85 -8.08 3.68
N HIS A 4 -17.65 -7.03 4.49
CA HIS A 4 -16.33 -6.45 4.77
C HIS A 4 -15.54 -7.13 5.89
N SER A 5 -16.05 -8.22 6.49
CA SER A 5 -15.22 -8.98 7.44
C SER A 5 -14.03 -9.61 6.70
N PRO A 6 -12.77 -9.41 7.12
CA PRO A 6 -11.59 -10.03 6.51
C PRO A 6 -11.49 -11.55 6.81
N ALA A 7 -12.47 -12.12 7.52
CA ALA A 7 -12.50 -13.52 7.87
C ALA A 7 -12.45 -14.43 6.62
N PRO A 8 -11.77 -15.59 6.71
CA PRO A 8 -11.75 -16.56 5.63
C PRO A 8 -13.16 -17.11 5.39
N THR A 9 -13.72 -16.84 4.22
CA THR A 9 -15.00 -17.41 3.80
C THR A 9 -14.77 -18.48 2.74
N SER A 10 -15.67 -19.46 2.67
CA SER A 10 -15.63 -20.52 1.65
C SER A 10 -15.64 -19.94 0.23
N SER A 11 -16.37 -18.85 -0.01
CA SER A 11 -16.37 -18.14 -1.29
C SER A 11 -14.99 -17.60 -1.65
N ARG A 12 -14.29 -16.93 -0.71
CA ARG A 12 -12.94 -16.39 -0.93
C ARG A 12 -11.91 -17.48 -1.21
N SER A 13 -12.00 -18.64 -0.54
CA SER A 13 -11.10 -19.76 -0.82
C SER A 13 -11.25 -20.32 -2.23
N VAL A 14 -12.47 -20.34 -2.77
CA VAL A 14 -12.71 -20.80 -4.16
C VAL A 14 -12.08 -19.85 -5.15
N TYR A 15 -12.26 -18.53 -5.00
CA TYR A 15 -11.61 -17.55 -5.88
C TYR A 15 -10.09 -17.64 -5.84
N GLY A 16 -9.51 -17.78 -4.64
CA GLY A 16 -8.07 -17.96 -4.49
C GLY A 16 -7.56 -19.23 -5.18
N PHE A 17 -8.29 -20.34 -5.07
CA PHE A 17 -7.95 -21.61 -5.72
C PHE A 17 -8.05 -21.54 -7.26
N VAL A 18 -9.11 -20.93 -7.79
CA VAL A 18 -9.27 -20.72 -9.23
C VAL A 18 -8.17 -19.80 -9.78
N LEU A 19 -7.86 -18.71 -9.07
CA LEU A 19 -6.77 -17.82 -9.44
C LEU A 19 -5.42 -18.56 -9.42
N TYR A 20 -5.16 -19.37 -8.39
CA TYR A 20 -3.96 -20.20 -8.30
C TYR A 20 -3.80 -21.11 -9.53
N LEU A 21 -4.82 -21.90 -9.87
CA LEU A 21 -4.78 -22.79 -11.04
C LEU A 21 -4.60 -22.01 -12.35
N GLY A 22 -5.34 -20.92 -12.51
CA GLY A 22 -5.26 -20.05 -13.69
C GLY A 22 -3.88 -19.42 -13.85
N SER A 23 -3.32 -18.87 -12.77
CA SER A 23 -1.98 -18.25 -12.76
C SER A 23 -0.88 -19.25 -13.10
N TYR A 24 -0.90 -20.47 -12.52
CA TYR A 24 0.09 -21.50 -12.87
C TYR A 24 -0.04 -21.96 -14.31
N SER A 25 -1.26 -22.15 -14.81
CA SER A 25 -1.51 -22.57 -16.19
C SER A 25 -1.00 -21.52 -17.19
N LEU A 26 -1.31 -20.24 -16.94
CA LEU A 26 -0.84 -19.12 -17.76
C LEU A 26 0.68 -18.96 -17.68
N LEU A 27 1.28 -19.14 -16.50
CA LEU A 27 2.72 -19.08 -16.32
C LEU A 27 3.42 -20.18 -17.13
N ILE A 28 2.95 -21.42 -17.04
CA ILE A 28 3.51 -22.53 -17.81
C ILE A 28 3.40 -22.25 -19.31
N MET A 29 2.23 -21.81 -19.79
CA MET A 29 2.03 -21.45 -21.19
C MET A 29 2.98 -20.32 -21.62
N TYR A 30 3.15 -19.30 -20.78
CA TYR A 30 4.07 -18.20 -21.02
C TYR A 30 5.53 -18.68 -21.08
N LEU A 31 5.97 -19.59 -20.20
CA LEU A 31 7.33 -20.12 -20.20
C LEU A 31 7.60 -20.98 -21.45
N ILE A 32 6.65 -21.85 -21.82
CA ILE A 32 6.71 -22.64 -23.05
C ILE A 32 6.87 -21.71 -24.25
N TRP A 33 6.02 -20.68 -24.35
CA TRP A 33 6.17 -19.68 -25.39
C TRP A 33 7.46 -18.88 -25.27
N ALA A 34 7.94 -18.47 -24.10
CA ALA A 34 9.12 -17.62 -23.99
C ALA A 34 10.41 -18.36 -24.37
N TYR A 35 10.57 -19.62 -23.94
CA TYR A 35 11.83 -20.37 -24.06
C TYR A 35 11.92 -21.25 -25.32
N ILE A 36 10.79 -21.74 -25.87
CA ILE A 36 10.86 -22.59 -27.06
C ILE A 36 11.16 -21.75 -28.31
N PRO A 37 12.19 -22.13 -29.10
CA PRO A 37 12.50 -21.45 -30.36
C PRO A 37 11.32 -21.43 -31.34
N THR A 38 11.13 -20.30 -32.03
CA THR A 38 10.05 -20.12 -33.01
C THR A 38 9.97 -21.22 -34.08
N PRO A 39 11.08 -21.73 -34.66
CA PRO A 39 11.00 -22.80 -35.66
C PRO A 39 10.32 -24.08 -35.14
N TRP A 40 10.51 -24.41 -33.86
CA TRP A 40 9.92 -25.60 -33.24
C TRP A 40 8.43 -25.40 -33.00
N LEU A 41 8.03 -24.19 -32.59
CA LEU A 41 6.61 -23.83 -32.49
C LEU A 41 5.93 -23.88 -33.86
N HIS A 42 6.59 -23.37 -34.91
CA HIS A 42 6.06 -23.43 -36.27
C HIS A 42 5.90 -24.87 -36.77
N ALA A 43 6.83 -25.77 -36.43
CA ALA A 43 6.71 -27.19 -36.75
C ALA A 43 5.51 -27.86 -36.05
N LEU A 44 5.12 -27.37 -34.86
CA LEU A 44 3.90 -27.79 -34.15
C LEU A 44 2.61 -27.12 -34.69
N GLY A 45 2.70 -26.33 -35.76
CA GLY A 45 1.57 -25.59 -36.33
C GLY A 45 1.22 -24.29 -35.58
N LEU A 46 2.04 -23.88 -34.63
CA LEU A 46 1.84 -22.69 -33.80
C LEU A 46 2.52 -21.46 -34.42
N THR A 47 1.89 -20.86 -35.42
CA THR A 47 2.47 -19.76 -36.22
C THR A 47 2.07 -18.35 -35.79
N TYR A 48 0.98 -18.18 -35.03
CA TYR A 48 0.39 -16.87 -34.69
C TYR A 48 0.69 -16.38 -33.27
N TRP A 49 1.92 -16.57 -32.79
CA TRP A 49 2.32 -16.07 -31.48
C TRP A 49 2.92 -14.66 -31.54
N PRO A 50 2.81 -13.87 -30.46
CA PRO A 50 3.49 -12.59 -30.37
C PRO A 50 5.01 -12.75 -30.47
N GLN A 51 5.69 -11.66 -30.86
CA GLN A 51 7.14 -11.62 -30.95
C GLN A 51 7.79 -11.86 -29.56
N LYS A 52 8.86 -12.65 -29.51
CA LYS A 52 9.55 -13.02 -28.25
C LYS A 52 10.07 -11.83 -27.47
N TYR A 53 10.32 -10.69 -28.13
CA TYR A 53 10.68 -9.43 -27.46
C TYR A 53 9.70 -9.06 -26.34
N TRP A 54 8.41 -9.31 -26.54
CA TRP A 54 7.37 -9.03 -25.55
C TRP A 54 7.50 -9.87 -24.28
N ALA A 55 8.15 -11.03 -24.34
CA ALA A 55 8.43 -11.82 -23.16
C ALA A 55 9.29 -11.05 -22.16
N ILE A 56 10.22 -10.21 -22.62
CA ILE A 56 11.07 -9.39 -21.75
C ILE A 56 10.44 -8.02 -21.51
N ALA A 57 9.88 -7.41 -22.56
CA ALA A 57 9.34 -6.06 -22.46
C ALA A 57 8.21 -5.97 -21.43
N VAL A 58 7.25 -6.92 -21.43
CA VAL A 58 6.10 -6.87 -20.51
C VAL A 58 6.54 -6.89 -19.03
N PRO A 59 7.36 -7.85 -18.54
CA PRO A 59 7.87 -7.82 -17.18
C PRO A 59 8.62 -6.53 -16.83
N VAL A 60 9.46 -6.04 -17.74
CA VAL A 60 10.23 -4.79 -17.51
C VAL A 60 9.28 -3.60 -17.36
N PHE A 61 8.31 -3.43 -18.25
CA PHE A 61 7.32 -2.35 -18.15
C PHE A 61 6.48 -2.44 -16.87
N VAL A 62 6.08 -3.64 -16.46
CA VAL A 62 5.36 -3.85 -15.18
C VAL A 62 6.23 -3.44 -14.00
N CYS A 63 7.48 -3.92 -13.93
CA CYS A 63 8.42 -3.55 -12.87
C CYS A 63 8.68 -2.04 -12.83
N CYS A 64 8.95 -1.41 -13.97
CA CYS A 64 9.18 0.03 -14.05
C CYS A 64 7.94 0.83 -13.64
N SER A 65 6.75 0.40 -14.08
CA SER A 65 5.49 1.06 -13.72
C SER A 65 5.21 0.96 -12.22
N LEU A 66 5.41 -0.22 -11.63
CA LEU A 66 5.27 -0.42 -10.18
C LEU A 66 6.28 0.41 -9.39
N PHE A 67 7.52 0.50 -9.86
CA PHE A 67 8.57 1.30 -9.23
C PHE A 67 8.20 2.80 -9.24
N ILE A 68 7.81 3.33 -10.40
CA ILE A 68 7.36 4.72 -10.55
C ILE A 68 6.13 4.96 -9.66
N PHE A 69 5.17 4.04 -9.66
CA PHE A 69 3.97 4.16 -8.86
C PHE A 69 4.29 4.20 -7.37
N ALA A 70 5.10 3.26 -6.87
CA ALA A 70 5.40 3.13 -5.45
C ALA A 70 6.25 4.29 -4.90
N LEU A 71 7.19 4.81 -5.69
CA LEU A 71 8.14 5.82 -5.20
C LEU A 71 7.77 7.25 -5.56
N LEU A 72 7.06 7.48 -6.66
CA LEU A 72 6.75 8.83 -7.13
C LEU A 72 5.27 9.12 -6.99
N ILE A 73 4.41 8.29 -7.60
CA ILE A 73 2.98 8.59 -7.68
C ILE A 73 2.33 8.47 -6.31
N TYR A 74 2.52 7.35 -5.60
CA TYR A 74 1.88 7.11 -4.32
C TYR A 74 2.31 8.12 -3.25
N PRO A 75 3.62 8.42 -3.05
CA PRO A 75 4.03 9.48 -2.14
C PRO A 75 3.54 10.86 -2.59
N GLY A 76 3.55 11.15 -3.90
CA GLY A 76 3.03 12.40 -4.45
C GLY A 76 1.55 12.61 -4.13
N ILE A 77 0.72 11.58 -4.29
CA ILE A 77 -0.71 11.62 -3.92
C ILE A 77 -0.85 11.84 -2.41
N ASN A 78 -0.10 11.10 -1.60
CA ASN A 78 -0.14 11.28 -0.14
C ASN A 78 0.22 12.72 0.26
N LEU A 79 1.24 13.31 -0.36
CA LEU A 79 1.63 14.70 -0.09
C LEU A 79 0.54 15.70 -0.49
N VAL A 80 -0.15 15.48 -1.61
CA VAL A 80 -1.26 16.33 -2.05
C VAL A 80 -2.48 16.21 -1.12
N MET A 81 -2.74 15.02 -0.59
CA MET A 81 -3.85 14.76 0.33
C MET A 81 -3.53 15.14 1.79
N THR A 82 -2.26 15.28 2.15
CA THR A 82 -1.85 15.62 3.52
C THR A 82 -2.15 17.09 3.80
N PRO A 83 -2.90 17.43 4.86
CA PRO A 83 -3.10 18.81 5.29
C PRO A 83 -1.77 19.53 5.58
N SER A 84 -1.77 20.86 5.53
CA SER A 84 -0.56 21.63 5.86
C SER A 84 -0.02 21.25 7.25
N LEU A 85 1.31 21.29 7.42
CA LEU A 85 1.96 20.97 8.70
C LEU A 85 1.50 21.86 9.86
N ALA A 86 0.94 23.04 9.55
CA ALA A 86 0.39 23.97 10.52
C ALA A 86 -1.10 23.74 10.82
N SER A 87 -1.77 22.80 10.14
CA SER A 87 -3.18 22.50 10.38
C SER A 87 -3.36 21.82 11.73
N LEU A 88 -4.27 22.35 12.56
CA LEU A 88 -4.68 21.71 13.81
C LEU A 88 -5.28 20.32 13.59
N GLN A 89 -5.86 20.06 12.42
CA GLN A 89 -6.42 18.75 12.05
C GLN A 89 -5.36 17.64 12.02
N THR A 90 -4.09 17.98 11.86
CA THR A 90 -2.97 17.02 11.90
C THR A 90 -2.58 16.66 13.35
N ILE A 91 -3.05 17.43 14.34
CA ILE A 91 -2.71 17.28 15.77
C ILE A 91 -3.92 16.76 16.56
N THR A 92 -5.14 17.17 16.22
CA THR A 92 -6.36 16.86 16.96
C THR A 92 -7.43 16.27 16.05
N ASP A 93 -8.03 15.16 16.47
CA ASP A 93 -9.17 14.52 15.84
C ASP A 93 -10.48 14.80 16.60
N GLU A 94 -11.60 14.24 16.12
CA GLU A 94 -12.92 14.38 16.76
C GLU A 94 -13.00 13.75 18.17
N TYR A 95 -12.12 12.79 18.46
CA TYR A 95 -12.07 12.09 19.73
C TYR A 95 -11.09 12.72 20.74
N THR A 96 -10.36 13.75 20.32
CA THR A 96 -9.35 14.42 21.13
C THR A 96 -9.97 15.06 22.35
N ARG A 97 -9.47 14.68 23.53
CA ARG A 97 -9.91 15.23 24.81
C ARG A 97 -9.08 16.44 25.16
N LEU A 98 -9.68 17.63 25.10
CA LEU A 98 -9.01 18.86 25.49
C LEU A 98 -8.95 19.01 27.03
N PRO A 99 -7.92 19.70 27.57
CA PRO A 99 -7.81 19.97 29.00
C PRO A 99 -9.02 20.76 29.49
N LYS A 100 -9.68 20.22 30.52
CA LYS A 100 -10.77 20.90 31.24
C LYS A 100 -10.22 21.49 32.54
N PRO A 101 -10.73 22.64 33.01
CA PRO A 101 -10.31 23.22 34.28
C PRO A 101 -10.53 22.21 35.41
N ALA A 102 -9.50 22.00 36.22
CA ALA A 102 -9.57 21.07 37.35
C ALA A 102 -10.53 21.60 38.41
N VAL A 103 -11.39 20.73 38.93
CA VAL A 103 -12.25 21.09 40.07
C VAL A 103 -11.34 21.12 41.31
N PRO A 104 -11.47 22.13 42.19
CA PRO A 104 -10.70 22.18 43.43
C PRO A 104 -10.88 20.87 44.23
N HIS A 105 -9.77 20.30 44.70
CA HIS A 105 -9.72 19.03 45.46
C HIS A 105 -10.12 17.76 44.68
N SER A 106 -10.17 17.79 43.35
CA SER A 106 -10.34 16.58 42.54
C SER A 106 -9.09 16.24 41.73
N ILE A 107 -8.98 14.97 41.32
CA ILE A 107 -7.99 14.56 40.32
C ILE A 107 -8.47 15.11 38.96
N PRO A 108 -7.60 15.75 38.16
CA PRO A 108 -7.98 16.24 36.85
C PRO A 108 -8.34 15.07 35.92
N PRO A 109 -9.33 15.25 35.03
CA PRO A 109 -9.68 14.22 34.05
C PRO A 109 -8.54 13.99 33.05
N ILE A 110 -8.47 12.77 32.50
CA ILE A 110 -7.48 12.41 31.47
C ILE A 110 -7.82 13.16 30.18
N TYR A 111 -6.84 13.87 29.63
CA TYR A 111 -6.92 14.63 28.38
C TYR A 111 -5.66 14.43 27.53
N ASP A 112 -5.77 14.68 26.23
CA ASP A 112 -4.68 14.52 25.28
C ASP A 112 -3.78 15.77 25.28
N LEU A 113 -2.47 15.54 25.35
CA LEU A 113 -1.47 16.60 25.32
C LEU A 113 -1.01 16.82 23.88
N PRO A 114 -1.00 18.08 23.38
CA PRO A 114 -0.45 18.37 22.06
C PRO A 114 1.01 17.92 21.98
N ILE A 115 1.37 17.22 20.90
CA ILE A 115 2.73 16.71 20.70
C ILE A 115 3.77 17.84 20.75
N SER A 116 3.41 19.04 20.30
CA SER A 116 4.23 20.24 20.37
C SER A 116 4.62 20.62 21.81
N ASP A 117 3.68 20.49 22.76
CA ASP A 117 3.93 20.80 24.17
C ASP A 117 4.78 19.73 24.84
N VAL A 118 4.56 18.47 24.50
CA VAL A 118 5.38 17.33 24.94
C VAL A 118 6.81 17.50 24.45
N CYS A 119 7.00 17.78 23.16
CA CYS A 119 8.33 17.98 22.57
C CYS A 119 9.04 19.19 23.18
N ARG A 120 8.32 20.30 23.41
CA ARG A 120 8.86 21.49 24.06
C ARG A 120 9.37 21.19 25.47
N LYS A 121 8.59 20.47 26.28
CA LYS A 121 8.92 20.18 27.68
C LYS A 121 10.01 19.12 27.83
N LEU A 122 9.98 18.07 27.00
CA LEU A 122 10.89 16.92 27.14
C LEU A 122 12.19 17.09 26.36
N TYR A 123 12.14 17.58 25.12
CA TYR A 123 13.29 17.55 24.20
C TYR A 123 13.91 18.93 23.93
N LEU A 124 13.14 19.99 24.10
CA LEU A 124 13.51 21.36 23.68
C LEU A 124 13.92 22.28 24.85
N LYS A 125 14.09 21.74 26.07
CA LYS A 125 14.72 22.49 27.17
C LYS A 125 16.14 22.89 26.76
N ARG A 126 16.31 24.14 26.32
CA ARG A 126 17.60 24.77 26.07
C ARG A 126 18.39 24.75 27.39
N LYS A 127 19.52 24.03 27.42
CA LYS A 127 20.53 24.19 28.47
C LYS A 127 21.06 25.61 28.36
N THR A 128 20.60 26.51 29.21
CA THR A 128 21.31 27.75 29.51
C THR A 128 22.56 27.37 30.28
N TYR A 129 23.72 27.49 29.62
CA TYR A 129 25.02 27.58 30.27
C TYR A 129 25.22 29.00 30.78
#